data_AF-A0A0M8WR77-F1
#
_entry.id   AF-A0A0M8WR77-F1
#
_cell.length_a   1.000
_cell.length_b   1.000
_cell.length_c   1.000
_cell.angle_alpha   90.00
_cell.angle_beta   90.00
_cell.angle_gamma   90.00
#
_symmetry.space_group_name_H-M   'P 1'
#
loop_
_entity.id
_entity.type
_entity.pdbx_description
1 polymer ?
#
loop_
_entity_poly.entity_id
_entity_poly.type
_entity_poly.pdbx_seq_one_letter_code
_entity_poly.pdbx_strand_id
1 'polypeptide(L)' 'MRASKGDKLVQHGRVVGQHDQVSEVVEVMGENGNPPYRVRFDDGHEAIMSPGPDCQVRHEDQRRR' A
#
# COMPACT_ATOMS: atom_id res chain seq x y z
N MET A 1 1.77 8.49 7.91
CA MET A 1 2.01 7.15 7.33
C MET A 1 3.33 7.18 6.58
N ARG A 2 4.17 6.14 6.70
CA ARG A 2 5.39 5.99 5.89
C ARG A 2 5.46 4.56 5.36
N ALA A 3 5.89 4.41 4.10
CA ALA A 3 6.07 3.12 3.46
C ALA A 3 7.38 3.12 2.65
N SER A 4 7.89 1.92 2.39
CA SER A 4 9.07 1.62 1.61
C SER A 4 8.71 0.73 0.43
N LYS A 5 9.59 0.67 -0.58
CA LYS A 5 9.43 -0.26 -1.69
C LYS A 5 9.38 -1.71 -1.18
N GLY A 6 8.38 -2.47 -1.61
CA GLY A 6 8.08 -3.84 -1.18
C GLY A 6 7.04 -3.93 -0.07
N ASP A 7 6.65 -2.82 0.57
CA ASP A 7 5.56 -2.83 1.55
C ASP A 7 4.21 -3.04 0.88
N LYS A 8 3.23 -3.59 1.60
CA LYS A 8 1.85 -3.72 1.11
C LYS A 8 0.97 -2.66 1.76
N LEU A 9 0.24 -1.89 0.95
CA LEU A 9 -0.83 -1.03 1.42
C LEU A 9 -2.13 -1.82 1.44
N VAL A 10 -2.82 -1.80 2.58
CA VAL A 10 -4.17 -2.34 2.74
C VAL A 10 -5.12 -1.18 2.95
N GLN A 11 -6.06 -1.02 2.03
CA GLN A 11 -7.15 -0.06 2.18
C GLN A 11 -8.40 -0.82 2.61
N HIS A 12 -8.85 -0.56 3.84
CA HIS A 12 -10.06 -1.17 4.37
C HIS A 12 -11.30 -0.51 3.77
N GLY A 13 -12.22 -1.33 3.25
CA GLY A 13 -13.50 -0.86 2.80
C GLY A 13 -14.32 -0.30 3.97
N ARG A 14 -14.94 0.87 3.80
CA ARG A 14 -15.77 1.49 4.85
C ARG A 14 -17.14 0.83 5.03
N VAL A 15 -17.53 -0.06 4.11
CA VAL A 15 -18.87 -0.66 4.05
C VAL A 15 -18.74 -2.19 4.10
N VAL A 16 -19.64 -2.84 4.84
CA VAL A 16 -19.74 -4.31 4.92
C VAL A 16 -19.93 -4.90 3.51
N GLY A 17 -19.06 -5.84 3.14
CA GLY A 17 -19.06 -6.50 1.83
C GLY A 17 -18.08 -5.91 0.82
N GLN A 18 -17.42 -4.79 1.14
CA GLN A 18 -16.33 -4.27 0.31
C GLN A 18 -15.03 -4.99 0.68
N HIS A 19 -14.43 -5.67 -0.29
CA HIS A 19 -13.17 -6.37 -0.09
C HIS A 19 -12.05 -5.37 0.20
N ASP A 20 -11.18 -5.73 1.15
CA ASP A 20 -9.93 -4.99 1.38
C ASP A 20 -9.13 -4.93 0.08
N GLN A 21 -8.76 -3.72 -0.32
CA GLN A 21 -7.91 -3.55 -1.50
C GLN A 21 -6.45 -3.58 -1.04
N VAL A 22 -5.73 -4.61 -1.48
CA VAL A 22 -4.29 -4.78 -1.20
C VAL A 22 -3.49 -4.38 -2.43
N SER A 23 -2.46 -3.56 -2.23
CA SER A 23 -1.52 -3.19 -3.28
C SER A 23 -0.09 -3.18 -2.75
N GLU A 24 0.88 -3.48 -3.61
CA GLU A 24 2.30 -3.49 -3.27
C GLU A 24 2.95 -2.16 -3.68
N VAL A 25 3.73 -1.56 -2.79
CA VAL A 25 4.49 -0.34 -3.07
C VAL A 25 5.69 -0.69 -3.95
N VAL A 26 5.62 -0.38 -5.24
CA VAL A 26 6.72 -0.61 -6.18
C VAL A 26 7.72 0.55 -6.21
N GLU A 27 7.28 1.75 -5.82
CA GLU A 27 8.11 2.95 -5.76
C GLU A 27 7.55 3.95 -4.74
N VAL A 28 8.44 4.63 -4.01
CA VAL A 28 8.07 5.71 -3.10
C VAL A 28 8.56 7.02 -3.71
N MET A 29 7.63 7.90 -4.08
CA MET A 29 7.96 9.17 -4.74
C MET A 29 8.00 10.35 -3.77
N GLY A 30 7.32 10.25 -2.62
CA GLY A 30 7.41 11.30 -1.61
C GLY A 30 8.70 11.21 -0.78
N GLU A 31 9.15 12.36 -0.31
CA GLU A 31 10.37 12.47 0.48
C GLU A 31 10.25 11.70 1.81
N ASN A 32 11.33 11.07 2.25
CA ASN A 32 11.41 10.37 3.54
C ASN A 32 10.34 9.29 3.77
N GLY A 33 9.87 8.61 2.71
CA GLY A 33 8.86 7.56 2.86
C GLY A 33 7.42 8.07 2.83
N ASN A 34 7.19 9.35 2.51
CA ASN A 34 5.84 9.93 2.46
C ASN A 34 5.13 9.64 1.13
N PRO A 35 3.80 9.76 1.06
CA PRO A 35 3.06 9.76 -0.20
C PRO A 35 3.51 10.91 -1.12
N PRO A 36 3.32 10.79 -2.44
CA PRO A 36 2.62 9.71 -3.14
C PRO A 36 3.47 8.44 -3.30
N TYR A 37 2.79 7.29 -3.38
CA TYR A 37 3.39 5.98 -3.64
C TYR A 37 2.95 5.47 -5.00
N ARG A 38 3.86 4.83 -5.74
CA ARG A 38 3.48 4.00 -6.88
C ARG A 38 3.20 2.61 -6.35
N VAL A 39 2.00 2.13 -6.60
CA VAL A 39 1.55 0.83 -6.15
C VAL A 39 1.17 -0.06 -7.33
N ARG A 40 1.32 -1.37 -7.16
CA ARG A 40 0.84 -2.39 -8.07
C ARG A 40 -0.25 -3.21 -7.39
N PHE A 41 -1.37 -3.36 -8.06
CA PHE A 41 -2.49 -4.20 -7.62
C PHE A 41 -2.27 -5.66 -8.05
N ASP A 42 -3.04 -6.57 -7.46
CA ASP A 42 -2.96 -8.01 -7.75
C ASP A 42 -3.26 -8.33 -9.23
N ASP A 43 -4.13 -7.53 -9.87
CA ASP A 43 -4.43 -7.60 -11.30
C ASP A 43 -3.27 -7.16 -12.22
N GLY A 44 -2.14 -6.71 -11.63
CA GLY A 44 -0.97 -6.21 -12.33
C GLY A 44 -1.04 -4.74 -12.73
N HIS A 45 -2.15 -4.04 -12.46
CA HIS A 45 -2.28 -2.62 -12.73
C HIS A 45 -1.41 -1.80 -11.78
N GLU A 46 -0.74 -0.78 -12.32
CA GLU A 46 0.03 0.17 -11.53
C GLU A 46 -0.66 1.52 -11.47
N ALA A 47 -0.68 2.14 -10.29
CA ALA A 47 -1.25 3.46 -10.10
C ALA A 47 -0.44 4.29 -9.09
N ILE A 48 -0.59 5.60 -9.18
CA ILE A 48 -0.10 6.52 -8.15
C ILE A 48 -1.20 6.68 -7.11
N MET A 49 -0.87 6.40 -5.85
CA MET A 49 -1.79 6.41 -4.73
C MET A 49 -1.27 7.31 -3.60
N SER A 50 -2.15 8.15 -3.08
CA SER A 50 -1.94 8.90 -1.84
C SER A 50 -2.87 8.34 -0.77
N PRO A 51 -2.38 7.46 0.14
CA PRO A 51 -3.23 6.83 1.12
C PRO A 51 -3.84 7.83 2.10
N GLY A 52 -5.12 7.62 2.40
CA GLY A 52 -5.86 8.34 3.43
C GLY A 52 -5.69 7.73 4.83
N PRO A 53 -6.41 8.26 5.84
CA PRO A 53 -6.29 7.80 7.23
C PRO A 53 -6.72 6.33 7.45
N ASP A 54 -7.57 5.76 6.59
CA ASP A 54 -8.06 4.38 6.67
C ASP A 54 -7.12 3.36 5.98
N CYS A 55 -5.98 3.80 5.47
CA CYS A 55 -4.99 2.89 4.91
C CYS A 55 -4.08 2.36 6.01
N GLN A 56 -3.60 1.13 5.83
CA GLN A 56 -2.63 0.50 6.70
C GLN A 56 -1.43 0.01 5.88
N VAL A 57 -0.21 0.29 6.33
CA VAL A 57 1.01 -0.26 5.73
C VAL A 57 1.32 -1.56 6.43
N ARG A 58 1.40 -2.65 5.67
CA ARG A 58 1.93 -3.94 6.10
C ARG A 58 3.32 -4.07 5.53
N HIS A 59 4.31 -3.86 6.40
CA HIS A 59 5.67 -4.28 6.10
C HIS A 59 5.67 -5.80 5.96
N GLU A 60 6.11 -6.31 4.81
CA GLU A 60 6.29 -7.76 4.65
C GLU A 60 7.42 -8.16 5.59
N ASP A 61 7.05 -8.61 6.79
CA ASP A 61 7.98 -9.07 7.80
C ASP A 61 8.70 -10.27 7.19
N GLN A 62 9.95 -10.07 6.76
CA GLN A 62 10.84 -11.12 6.24
C GLN A 62 11.21 -12.16 7.31
N ARG A 63 10.34 -12.42 8.30
CA ARG A 63 10.44 -13.57 9.21
C ARG A 63 9.57 -14.70 8.73
N ARG A 64 10.03 -15.40 7.69
CA ARG A 64 9.97 -16.86 7.68
C ARG A 64 11.30 -17.39 7.17
N ARG A 65 12.25 -17.40 8.11
CA ARG A 65 13.43 -18.27 8.11
C ARG A 65 13.00 -19.71 8.33
#